data_AF-A0A6U5JB03-F1
#
_entry.id   AF-A0A6U5JB03-F1
#
_cell.length_a   1.000
_cell.length_b   1.000
_cell.length_c   1.000
_cell.angle_alpha   90.00
_cell.angle_beta   90.00
_cell.angle_gamma   90.00
#
_symmetry.space_group_name_H-M   'P 1'
#
loop_
_entity.id
_entity.type
_entity.pdbx_description
1 polymer ?
#
loop_
_entity_poly.entity_id
_entity_poly.type
_entity_poly.pdbx_seq_one_letter_code
_entity_poly.pdbx_strand_id
1 'polypeptide(L)'
;MIDCDTASFTESKTLRTMTTQRQEEAAASTPTTTLSSPSIAAISGQSIVTVDLRLTPENDFVPESLFDTSGRLSFVLGWGNYLPGVHALLEGKTVGEHFEGVSIDAGWGERRKELIVAVPKSK
;
A
#
# COMPACT_ATOMS: atom_id res chain seq x y z
N MET A 1 -36.00 39.80 -24.91
CA MET A 1 -35.09 40.56 -24.01
C MET A 1 -34.87 39.66 -22.81
N ILE A 2 -33.83 38.85 -22.71
CA ILE A 2 -32.42 39.05 -23.08
C ILE A 2 -31.85 37.71 -23.60
N ASP A 3 -31.16 37.77 -24.74
CA ASP A 3 -30.34 36.73 -25.36
C ASP A 3 -28.94 36.64 -24.71
N CYS A 4 -28.12 35.67 -25.16
CA CYS A 4 -26.68 35.42 -24.92
C CYS A 4 -26.37 34.24 -23.98
N ASP A 5 -25.44 33.32 -24.30
CA ASP A 5 -24.67 33.07 -25.53
C ASP A 5 -24.08 31.66 -25.43
N THR A 6 -24.09 30.92 -26.53
CA THR A 6 -23.45 29.60 -26.68
C THR A 6 -22.14 29.83 -27.43
N ALA A 7 -21.00 29.57 -26.78
CA ALA A 7 -19.70 29.65 -27.43
C ALA A 7 -19.06 28.26 -27.55
N SER A 8 -19.13 27.73 -28.78
CA SER A 8 -18.24 26.72 -29.35
C SER A 8 -16.86 27.32 -29.64
N PHE A 9 -15.78 26.59 -29.37
CA PHE A 9 -14.45 26.94 -29.88
C PHE A 9 -13.86 25.76 -30.67
N THR A 10 -13.63 26.02 -31.95
CA THR A 10 -13.08 25.12 -32.98
C THR A 10 -11.64 25.50 -33.31
N GLU A 11 -10.87 24.52 -33.80
CA GLU A 11 -9.71 24.66 -34.70
C GLU A 11 -8.42 25.31 -34.10
N SER A 12 -7.20 25.09 -34.57
CA SER A 12 -6.61 24.23 -35.60
C SER A 12 -5.07 24.29 -35.43
N LYS A 13 -4.38 23.18 -35.71
CA LYS A 13 -3.18 23.09 -36.58
C LYS A 13 -1.94 23.94 -36.23
N THR A 14 -0.80 23.28 -35.97
CA THR A 14 0.51 23.67 -36.55
C THR A 14 1.47 22.48 -36.61
N LEU A 15 1.74 22.01 -37.83
CA LEU A 15 2.92 21.21 -38.17
C LEU A 15 4.16 22.12 -38.15
N ARG A 16 5.29 21.64 -37.62
CA ARG A 16 6.63 22.12 -38.01
C ARG A 16 7.60 20.97 -38.23
N THR A 17 8.25 21.09 -39.37
CA THR A 17 9.14 20.16 -40.06
C THR A 17 10.59 20.38 -39.63
N MET A 18 11.33 19.26 -39.57
CA MET A 18 12.78 19.04 -39.76
C MET A 18 13.81 20.09 -39.34
N THR A 19 14.78 19.63 -38.54
CA THR A 19 16.14 20.19 -38.50
C THR A 19 17.14 19.04 -38.62
N THR A 20 17.89 19.07 -39.72
CA THR A 20 19.08 18.28 -40.00
C THR A 20 20.29 19.02 -39.45
N GLN A 21 21.18 18.36 -38.70
CA GLN A 21 22.61 18.65 -38.68
C GLN A 21 23.42 17.50 -38.07
N ARG A 22 24.73 17.52 -38.34
CA ARG A 22 25.62 16.40 -38.67
C ARG A 22 26.78 16.35 -37.65
N GLN A 23 27.24 15.13 -37.34
CA GLN A 23 28.64 14.69 -37.12
C GLN A 23 29.52 15.20 -35.95
N GLU A 24 30.40 14.26 -35.56
CA GLU A 24 31.61 14.31 -34.69
C GLU A 24 31.41 14.35 -33.17
N GLU A 25 32.26 13.81 -32.30
CA GLU A 25 33.15 12.63 -32.24
C GLU A 25 33.57 12.55 -30.74
N ALA A 26 33.68 11.34 -30.23
CA ALA A 26 34.25 10.91 -28.94
C ALA A 26 34.68 11.95 -27.87
N ALA A 27 33.88 12.04 -26.80
CA ALA A 27 34.41 12.07 -25.44
C ALA A 27 33.41 11.36 -24.52
N ALA A 28 33.87 10.30 -23.85
CA ALA A 28 33.11 9.50 -22.90
C ALA A 28 32.55 10.37 -21.77
N SER A 29 31.34 10.87 -21.94
CA SER A 29 30.55 11.46 -20.88
C SER A 29 29.78 10.32 -20.25
N THR A 30 30.32 9.78 -19.17
CA THR A 30 29.61 8.86 -18.29
C THR A 30 28.23 9.45 -17.98
N PRO A 31 27.11 8.72 -18.20
CA PRO A 31 25.87 9.12 -17.58
C PRO A 31 26.11 9.03 -16.08
N THR A 32 26.31 10.18 -15.45
CA THR A 32 26.25 10.28 -13.99
C THR A 32 24.80 10.05 -13.65
N THR A 33 24.43 8.78 -13.52
CA THR A 33 23.22 8.35 -12.84
C THR A 33 23.36 8.88 -11.42
N THR A 34 22.86 10.09 -11.19
CA THR A 34 22.53 10.56 -9.86
C THR A 34 21.55 9.53 -9.32
N LEU A 35 22.08 8.58 -8.55
CA LEU A 35 21.35 7.73 -7.64
C LEU A 35 20.55 8.66 -6.75
N SER A 36 19.32 8.93 -7.16
CA SER A 36 18.31 9.49 -6.29
C SER A 36 18.27 8.56 -5.10
N SER A 37 18.81 9.02 -3.97
CA SER A 37 18.64 8.33 -2.70
C SER A 37 17.16 7.97 -2.59
N PRO A 38 16.81 6.73 -2.19
CA PRO A 38 15.42 6.41 -1.95
C PRO A 38 14.95 7.37 -0.85
N SER A 39 14.17 8.37 -1.26
CA SER A 39 13.39 9.16 -0.32
C SER A 39 12.57 8.14 0.45
N ILE A 40 12.83 8.04 1.75
CA ILE A 40 12.07 7.18 2.65
C ILE A 40 10.67 7.79 2.73
N ALA A 41 9.84 7.48 1.73
CA ALA A 41 8.48 7.96 1.67
C ALA A 41 7.66 7.23 2.75
N ALA A 42 6.81 7.99 3.44
CA ALA A 42 5.83 7.41 4.34
C ALA A 42 4.86 6.53 3.54
N ILE A 43 4.50 5.37 4.10
CA ILE A 43 3.57 4.44 3.49
C ILE A 43 2.16 5.04 3.56
N SER A 44 1.49 5.15 2.41
CA SER A 44 0.13 5.69 2.27
C SER A 44 -0.86 4.60 1.84
N GLY A 45 -2.15 4.79 2.16
CA GLY A 45 -3.24 3.80 2.03
C GLY A 45 -3.63 3.32 0.63
N GLN A 46 -2.73 3.40 -0.36
CA GLN A 46 -2.86 2.80 -1.69
C GLN A 46 -1.53 2.21 -2.20
N SER A 47 -0.52 2.14 -1.34
CA SER A 47 0.80 1.61 -1.69
C SER A 47 0.81 0.09 -1.63
N ILE A 48 1.50 -0.56 -2.57
CA ILE A 48 1.82 -1.98 -2.47
C ILE A 48 3.00 -2.13 -1.50
N VAL A 49 2.78 -2.82 -0.39
CA VAL A 49 3.80 -3.08 0.63
C VAL A 49 4.20 -4.54 0.60
N THR A 50 5.48 -4.80 0.86
CA THR A 50 6.00 -6.14 1.09
C THR A 50 6.63 -6.17 2.47
N VAL A 51 6.15 -7.06 3.32
CA VAL A 51 6.59 -7.19 4.71
C VAL A 51 7.01 -8.63 5.00
N ASP A 52 8.05 -8.77 5.81
CA ASP A 52 8.43 -10.05 6.38
C ASP A 52 7.78 -10.11 7.77
N LEU A 53 6.80 -11.02 7.95
CA LEU A 53 5.93 -11.02 9.12
C LEU A 53 6.01 -12.34 9.89
N ARG A 54 5.77 -12.27 11.20
CA ARG A 54 5.61 -13.43 12.07
C ARG A 54 4.55 -13.14 13.12
N LEU A 55 3.43 -13.84 13.04
CA LEU A 55 2.28 -13.69 13.93
C LEU A 55 2.18 -14.89 14.85
N THR A 56 1.88 -14.60 16.12
CA THR A 56 1.58 -15.59 17.14
C THR A 56 0.23 -15.24 17.75
N PRO A 57 -0.68 -16.23 17.90
CA PRO A 57 -1.97 -15.97 18.50
C PRO A 57 -1.84 -15.62 19.98
N GLU A 58 -2.67 -14.68 20.41
CA GLU A 58 -2.76 -14.30 21.81
C GLU A 58 -3.84 -15.15 22.51
N ASN A 59 -3.55 -15.67 23.71
CA ASN A 59 -4.50 -16.39 24.56
C ASN A 59 -5.09 -17.70 23.99
N ASP A 60 -4.34 -18.43 23.16
CA ASP A 60 -4.68 -19.75 22.60
C ASP A 60 -6.01 -19.83 21.82
N PHE A 61 -6.62 -18.69 21.49
CA PHE A 61 -7.91 -18.64 20.82
C PHE A 61 -7.77 -18.00 19.45
N VAL A 62 -7.69 -18.86 18.42
CA VAL A 62 -7.94 -18.46 17.03
C VAL A 62 -9.03 -19.37 16.48
N PRO A 63 -10.18 -18.84 16.03
CA PRO A 63 -11.25 -19.65 15.45
C PRO A 63 -10.77 -20.47 14.24
N GLU A 64 -9.90 -19.87 13.42
CA GLU A 64 -9.24 -20.49 12.29
C GLU A 64 -7.79 -20.02 12.21
N SER A 65 -6.84 -20.94 12.08
CA SER A 65 -5.43 -20.58 11.91
C SER A 65 -5.24 -19.65 10.71
N LEU A 66 -4.55 -18.53 10.94
CA LEU A 66 -4.16 -17.62 9.86
C LEU A 66 -3.32 -18.39 8.83
N PHE A 67 -3.64 -18.22 7.55
CA PHE A 67 -2.96 -18.92 6.45
C PHE A 67 -1.51 -18.45 6.25
N ASP A 68 -1.13 -17.31 6.82
CA ASP A 68 0.16 -16.66 6.64
C ASP A 68 0.78 -16.18 7.97
N THR A 69 0.77 -17.05 8.98
CA THR A 69 1.41 -16.80 10.29
C THR A 69 2.90 -16.46 10.21
N SER A 70 3.61 -16.83 9.15
CA SER A 70 5.01 -16.42 8.95
C SER A 70 5.39 -16.36 7.48
N GLY A 71 6.25 -15.42 7.13
CA GLY A 71 6.87 -15.34 5.81
C GLY A 71 6.84 -13.94 5.21
N ARG A 72 7.20 -13.87 3.92
CA ARG A 72 7.14 -12.65 3.14
C ARG A 72 5.77 -12.53 2.48
N LEU A 73 5.04 -11.45 2.79
CA LEU A 73 3.72 -11.17 2.23
C LEU A 73 3.74 -9.83 1.51
N SER A 74 3.04 -9.76 0.37
CA SER A 74 2.80 -8.53 -0.37
C SER A 74 1.31 -8.24 -0.45
N PHE A 75 0.90 -7.03 -0.09
CA PHE A 75 -0.51 -6.61 -0.11
C PHE A 75 -0.65 -5.11 -0.38
N VAL A 76 -1.86 -4.68 -0.73
CA VAL A 76 -2.18 -3.26 -0.97
C VAL A 76 -2.68 -2.65 0.34
N LEU A 77 -1.97 -1.66 0.88
CA LEU A 77 -2.40 -0.99 2.10
C LEU A 77 -3.77 -0.32 1.87
N GLY A 78 -4.70 -0.42 2.83
CA GLY A 78 -6.00 0.25 2.80
C GLY A 78 -7.07 -0.43 1.92
N TRP A 79 -6.75 -1.54 1.25
CA TRP A 79 -7.69 -2.24 0.35
C TRP A 79 -8.45 -3.42 0.98
N GLY A 80 -8.25 -3.66 2.28
CA GLY A 80 -9.00 -4.70 3.02
C GLY A 80 -8.69 -6.13 2.58
N ASN A 81 -7.56 -6.35 1.91
CA ASN A 81 -7.14 -7.67 1.45
C ASN A 81 -6.33 -8.46 2.51
N TYR A 82 -6.07 -7.83 3.66
CA TYR A 82 -5.30 -8.42 4.74
C TYR A 82 -5.77 -7.91 6.11
N LEU A 83 -5.18 -8.43 7.19
CA LEU A 83 -5.60 -8.17 8.58
C LEU A 83 -5.67 -6.66 8.87
N PRO A 84 -6.80 -6.15 9.38
CA PRO A 84 -7.01 -4.72 9.57
C PRO A 84 -5.98 -4.10 10.53
N GLY A 85 -5.56 -4.82 11.56
CA GLY A 85 -4.52 -4.38 12.48
C GLY A 85 -3.16 -4.19 11.81
N VAL A 86 -2.82 -4.98 10.78
CA VAL A 86 -1.59 -4.80 10.01
C VAL A 86 -1.67 -3.53 9.16
N HIS A 87 -2.84 -3.26 8.54
CA HIS A 87 -3.04 -2.02 7.78
C HIS A 87 -2.86 -0.80 8.68
N ALA A 88 -3.51 -0.79 9.84
CA ALA A 88 -3.39 0.30 10.80
C ALA A 88 -1.96 0.47 11.34
N LEU A 89 -1.22 -0.63 11.52
CA LEU A 89 0.16 -0.60 12.01
C LEU A 89 1.13 0.03 11.00
N LEU A 90 0.95 -0.26 9.70
CA LEU A 90 1.87 0.20 8.64
C LEU A 90 1.53 1.59 8.10
N GLU A 91 0.31 2.07 8.30
CA GLU A 91 -0.10 3.40 7.83
C GLU A 91 0.77 4.51 8.46
N GLY A 92 1.36 5.36 7.61
CA GLY A 92 2.24 6.44 8.04
C GLY A 92 3.64 6.00 8.48
N LYS A 93 3.96 4.70 8.43
CA LYS A 93 5.30 4.18 8.74
C LYS A 93 6.28 4.35 7.60
N THR A 94 7.55 4.16 7.92
CA THR A 94 8.64 4.30 6.96
C THR A 94 9.13 2.95 6.45
N VAL A 95 9.58 2.91 5.21
CA VAL A 95 10.15 1.69 4.63
C VAL A 95 11.44 1.31 5.36
N GLY A 96 11.53 0.04 5.79
CA GLY A 96 12.67 -0.49 6.54
C GLY A 96 12.52 -0.41 8.07
N GLU A 97 11.43 0.14 8.58
CA GLU A 97 11.09 0.12 10.01
C GLU A 97 10.73 -1.31 10.43
N HIS A 98 11.14 -1.71 11.64
CA HIS A 98 10.91 -3.04 12.20
C HIS A 98 10.14 -2.94 13.52
N PHE A 99 9.21 -3.86 13.73
CA PHE A 99 8.33 -3.87 14.90
C PHE A 99 8.25 -5.27 15.49
N GLU A 100 8.33 -5.38 16.81
CA GLU A 100 8.21 -6.64 17.54
C GLU A 100 7.30 -6.47 18.76
N GLY A 101 6.62 -7.55 19.15
CA GLY A 101 5.78 -7.57 20.35
C GLY A 101 4.53 -6.68 20.28
N VAL A 102 4.08 -6.34 19.07
CA VAL A 102 2.86 -5.55 18.86
C VAL A 102 1.65 -6.48 18.82
N SER A 103 0.64 -6.21 19.66
CA SER A 103 -0.67 -6.85 19.53
C SER A 103 -1.48 -6.09 18.48
N ILE A 104 -2.04 -6.84 17.53
CA ILE A 104 -2.79 -6.29 16.39
C ILE A 104 -4.16 -6.94 16.29
N ASP A 105 -5.15 -6.19 15.81
CA ASP A 105 -6.47 -6.74 15.54
C ASP A 105 -6.44 -7.62 14.28
N ALA A 106 -6.77 -8.89 14.47
CA ALA A 106 -6.91 -9.86 13.38
C ALA A 106 -8.26 -9.74 12.64
N GLY A 107 -9.13 -8.79 12.99
CA GLY A 107 -10.41 -8.53 12.33
C GLY A 107 -11.57 -9.40 12.82
N TRP A 108 -11.33 -10.25 13.82
CA TRP A 108 -12.37 -11.07 14.46
C TRP A 108 -13.21 -10.27 15.49
N GLY A 109 -12.78 -9.05 15.81
CA GLY A 109 -13.40 -8.18 16.78
C GLY A 109 -13.21 -8.65 18.22
N GLU A 110 -13.82 -7.91 19.15
CA GLU A 110 -13.71 -8.22 20.58
C GLU A 110 -14.56 -9.44 20.98
N ARG A 111 -14.04 -10.20 21.95
CA ARG A 111 -14.77 -11.32 22.57
C ARG A 111 -16.05 -10.81 23.23
N ARG A 112 -17.21 -11.18 22.68
CA ARG A 112 -18.52 -10.77 23.22
C ARG A 112 -18.99 -11.70 24.36
N LYS A 113 -19.17 -11.14 25.55
CA LYS A 113 -19.62 -11.89 26.75
C LYS A 113 -21.02 -12.48 26.60
N GLU A 114 -21.87 -11.82 25.80
CA GLU A 114 -23.24 -12.27 25.49
C GLU A 114 -23.31 -13.60 24.72
N LEU A 115 -22.22 -14.00 24.07
CA LEU A 115 -22.13 -15.26 23.32
C LEU A 115 -21.57 -16.41 24.17
N ILE A 116 -21.28 -16.19 25.46
CA ILE A 116 -20.74 -17.21 26.35
C ILE A 116 -21.91 -17.93 27.03
N VAL A 117 -22.07 -19.22 26.73
CA VAL A 117 -23.10 -20.07 27.34
C VAL A 117 -22.45 -21.14 28.21
N ALA A 118 -22.89 -21.26 29.46
CA ALA A 118 -22.50 -22.35 30.34
C ALA A 118 -23.34 -23.60 30.02
N VAL A 119 -22.70 -24.66 29.53
CA VAL A 119 -23.39 -25.93 29.23
C VAL A 119 -23.32 -26.85 30.46
N PRO A 120 -24.47 -27.25 31.04
CA PRO A 120 -24.48 -28.20 32.14
C PRO A 120 -24.03 -29.58 31.64
N LYS A 121 -23.10 -30.22 32.36
CA LYS A 121 -22.74 -31.62 32.09
C LYS A 121 -23.81 -32.52 32.70
N SER A 122 -24.68 -33.10 31.87
CA SER A 122 -25.58 -34.19 32.31
C SER A 122 -24.74 -35.38 32.77
N LYS A 123 -25.06 -35.91 33.95
CA LYS A 123 -24.44 -37.12 34.52
C LYS A 123 -24.92 -38.38 33.79
#